data_AF-A0ABD5VV32-F1
#
_entry.id   AF-A0ABD5VV32-F1
#
_cell.length_a   1.000
_cell.length_b   1.000
_cell.length_c   1.000
_cell.angle_alpha   90.00
_cell.angle_beta   90.00
_cell.angle_gamma   90.00
#
_symmetry.space_group_name_H-M   'P 1'
#
loop_
_entity.id
_entity.type
_entity.pdbx_description
1 polymer ?
#
loop_
_entity_poly.entity_id
_entity_poly.type
_entity_poly.pdbx_seq_one_letter_code
_entity_poly.pdbx_strand_id
1 'polypeptide(L)'
;MADDAVDGGQTGGESAEQAGDETQDETARNQRQERAGEGYPEKAATASNSVDRTSEEDSLLEQMQSTPADERQPESSGATPDTDDSDEQSTTLAGQLAGLTDDQFDTVVEELWSSQGWSTMSPSVQSASAFDILAMRDRPSEERLGLWTLHAPAGSVEAADVTDCKETLAANDGADAATIVTTAALTPEAEATLTDQITVVETAELCQLLRFEALADRVHSLAES
;
A
#
# COMPACT_ATOMS: atom_id res chain seq x y z
N MET A 1 -70.10 40.97 32.54
CA MET A 1 -70.00 42.24 31.79
C MET A 1 -68.62 42.21 31.17
N ALA A 2 -68.50 41.66 29.97
CA ALA A 2 -68.77 42.25 28.66
C ALA A 2 -67.37 42.35 27.99
N ASP A 3 -67.14 41.58 26.93
CA ASP A 3 -67.02 42.08 25.53
C ASP A 3 -65.66 42.81 25.35
N ASP A 4 -64.81 42.58 24.35
CA ASP A 4 -64.98 42.12 22.98
C ASP A 4 -63.58 42.02 22.34
N ALA A 5 -63.55 41.42 21.14
CA ALA A 5 -62.59 41.57 20.03
C ALA A 5 -61.47 40.53 19.88
N VAL A 6 -61.51 39.62 18.87
CA VAL A 6 -61.27 39.82 17.40
C VAL A 6 -59.78 40.02 17.13
N ASP A 7 -59.10 39.43 16.13
CA ASP A 7 -59.41 38.57 14.99
C ASP A 7 -58.06 38.39 14.26
N GLY A 8 -57.94 37.36 13.43
CA GLY A 8 -57.07 37.42 12.26
C GLY A 8 -55.77 36.63 12.33
N GLY A 9 -55.64 35.65 11.42
CA GLY A 9 -54.32 35.13 11.05
C GLY A 9 -54.22 33.72 10.48
N GLN A 10 -55.19 33.25 9.71
CA GLN A 10 -55.06 32.05 8.87
C GLN A 10 -54.41 32.44 7.53
N THR A 11 -53.27 31.84 7.13
CA THR A 11 -52.90 31.54 5.71
C THR A 11 -51.50 30.93 5.57
N GLY A 12 -51.38 29.91 4.71
CA GLY A 12 -50.14 29.43 4.03
C GLY A 12 -49.55 28.16 4.66
N GLY A 13 -49.57 26.97 4.05
CA GLY A 13 -49.15 26.67 2.67
C GLY A 13 -47.62 26.82 2.61
N GLU A 14 -46.79 25.81 2.41
CA GLU A 14 -46.82 24.76 1.40
C GLU A 14 -45.97 23.56 1.84
N SER A 15 -46.41 22.39 1.42
CA SER A 15 -45.61 21.18 1.30
C SER A 15 -44.48 21.42 0.31
N ALA A 16 -43.25 21.12 0.70
CA ALA A 16 -42.16 20.87 -0.25
C ALA A 16 -41.66 19.45 0.00
N GLU A 17 -42.23 18.53 -0.78
CA GLU A 17 -41.61 17.26 -1.13
C GLU A 17 -40.31 17.60 -1.86
N GLN A 18 -39.16 17.33 -1.24
CA GLN A 18 -37.87 17.38 -1.93
C GLN A 18 -37.28 15.98 -1.94
N ALA A 19 -37.57 15.27 -3.02
CA ALA A 19 -36.72 14.22 -3.53
C ALA A 19 -35.39 14.87 -3.96
N GLY A 20 -34.30 14.55 -3.25
CA GLY A 20 -32.96 14.54 -3.83
C GLY A 20 -32.63 13.06 -4.02
N ASP A 21 -32.72 12.51 -5.22
CA ASP A 21 -31.72 12.65 -6.29
C ASP A 21 -30.36 12.12 -5.83
N GLU A 22 -30.31 10.79 -5.76
CA GLU A 22 -29.11 9.97 -5.74
C GLU A 22 -28.45 10.04 -7.12
N THR A 23 -27.60 11.03 -7.39
CA THR A 23 -26.49 10.89 -8.34
C THR A 23 -25.58 12.10 -8.24
N GLN A 24 -24.39 11.95 -7.67
CA GLN A 24 -23.13 12.62 -8.06
C GLN A 24 -22.10 12.48 -6.93
N ASP A 25 -21.47 11.32 -6.86
CA ASP A 25 -20.14 11.18 -6.26
C ASP A 25 -19.27 10.37 -7.23
N GLU A 26 -18.99 10.98 -8.39
CA GLU A 26 -18.08 10.42 -9.39
C GLU A 26 -17.39 11.57 -10.15
N THR A 27 -16.75 12.49 -9.41
CA THR A 27 -15.94 13.55 -10.06
C THR A 27 -14.83 14.16 -9.20
N ALA A 28 -14.58 13.67 -7.99
CA ALA A 28 -13.53 14.25 -7.13
C ALA A 28 -12.11 13.72 -7.41
N ARG A 29 -11.92 12.56 -8.07
CA ARG A 29 -10.59 11.96 -8.30
C ARG A 29 -9.82 12.60 -9.48
N ASN A 30 -10.48 13.29 -10.42
CA ASN A 30 -9.83 13.84 -11.62
C ASN A 30 -9.22 15.25 -11.47
N GLN A 31 -9.23 15.86 -10.28
CA GLN A 31 -8.66 17.21 -10.07
C GLN A 31 -7.28 17.24 -9.38
N ARG A 32 -6.62 16.08 -9.20
CA ARG A 32 -5.28 16.03 -8.57
C ARG A 32 -4.12 16.29 -9.56
N GLN A 33 -4.37 16.40 -10.86
CA GLN A 33 -3.32 16.53 -11.89
C GLN A 33 -2.91 17.98 -12.29
N GLU A 34 -3.49 19.06 -11.73
CA GLU A 34 -3.24 20.42 -12.24
C GLU A 34 -2.75 21.48 -11.22
N ARG A 35 -1.98 21.11 -10.19
CA ARG A 35 -1.32 22.11 -9.32
C ARG A 35 0.15 21.82 -9.04
N ALA A 36 0.94 21.69 -10.10
CA ALA A 36 2.38 21.89 -10.07
C ALA A 36 2.71 23.25 -10.70
N GLY A 37 2.59 24.33 -9.93
CA GLY A 37 2.92 25.66 -10.40
C GLY A 37 2.78 26.70 -9.31
N GLU A 38 3.88 27.39 -9.03
CA GLU A 38 4.00 28.61 -8.22
C GLU A 38 4.28 28.43 -6.72
N GLY A 39 5.55 28.67 -6.33
CA GLY A 39 5.86 29.01 -4.95
C GLY A 39 7.30 28.80 -4.49
N TYR A 40 8.32 29.28 -5.20
CA TYR A 40 9.66 29.41 -4.61
C TYR A 40 9.71 30.60 -3.63
N PRO A 41 10.21 30.38 -2.41
CA PRO A 41 11.14 31.34 -1.83
C PRO A 41 12.54 30.71 -1.66
N GLU A 42 13.46 31.29 -2.44
CA GLU A 42 14.91 31.26 -2.27
C GLU A 42 15.30 31.69 -0.85
N LYS A 43 15.99 30.80 -0.10
CA LYS A 43 16.89 31.20 1.00
C LYS A 43 17.88 30.09 1.40
N ALA A 44 19.11 30.28 0.92
CA ALA A 44 20.42 30.08 1.54
C ALA A 44 20.62 28.99 2.61
N ALA A 45 21.54 28.05 2.33
CA ALA A 45 22.50 27.55 3.30
C ALA A 45 23.75 26.92 2.63
N THR A 46 24.89 27.59 2.82
CA THR A 46 26.22 27.05 3.19
C THR A 46 26.87 25.88 2.40
N ALA A 47 27.79 26.29 1.53
CA ALA A 47 29.22 25.96 1.53
C ALA A 47 29.71 24.64 2.17
N SER A 48 30.32 23.84 1.29
CA SER A 48 31.62 23.15 1.43
C SER A 48 31.86 22.31 2.69
N ASN A 49 31.88 20.98 2.52
CA ASN A 49 32.84 20.18 3.25
C ASN A 49 33.59 19.23 2.31
N SER A 50 34.90 19.40 2.33
CA SER A 50 35.88 18.72 1.51
C SER A 50 36.07 17.26 1.91
N VAL A 51 36.30 16.47 0.88
CA VAL A 51 36.85 15.11 0.90
C VAL A 51 38.18 15.09 1.65
N ASP A 52 38.36 14.15 2.58
CA ASP A 52 39.69 13.65 2.95
C ASP A 52 39.66 12.13 2.92
N ARG A 53 40.49 11.58 2.01
CA ARG A 53 40.78 10.17 1.84
C ARG A 53 42.04 9.87 2.62
N THR A 54 42.01 8.88 3.50
CA THR A 54 43.22 8.13 3.85
C THR A 54 42.95 6.65 3.67
N SER A 55 43.71 6.09 2.74
CA SER A 55 43.85 4.67 2.44
C SER A 55 44.71 3.99 3.51
N GLU A 56 44.84 2.68 3.30
CA GLU A 56 45.89 1.78 3.83
C GLU A 56 45.52 1.15 5.17
N GLU A 57 45.68 -0.13 5.45
CA GLU A 57 46.16 -1.35 4.79
C GLU A 57 45.84 -2.45 5.85
N ASP A 58 45.87 -3.74 5.49
CA ASP A 58 46.53 -4.81 6.28
C ASP A 58 45.81 -6.19 6.26
N SER A 59 46.62 -7.22 5.99
CA SER A 59 46.39 -8.66 6.26
C SER A 59 45.31 -9.38 5.44
N LEU A 60 45.59 -10.18 4.39
CA LEU A 60 46.65 -11.19 4.17
C LEU A 60 46.80 -12.20 5.33
N LEU A 61 45.94 -13.23 5.31
CA LEU A 61 46.10 -14.57 5.93
C LEU A 61 45.02 -15.46 5.28
N GLU A 62 45.25 -16.29 4.27
CA GLU A 62 46.18 -17.41 4.15
C GLU A 62 46.00 -18.49 5.25
N GLN A 63 44.98 -19.36 5.10
CA GLN A 63 45.10 -20.79 5.41
C GLN A 63 43.87 -21.58 4.93
N MET A 64 44.03 -22.51 3.97
CA MET A 64 44.11 -23.98 4.18
C MET A 64 42.79 -24.54 4.80
N GLN A 65 42.08 -25.57 4.32
CA GLN A 65 42.47 -26.88 3.78
C GLN A 65 41.27 -27.54 3.08
N SER A 66 41.57 -28.33 2.05
CA SER A 66 40.68 -29.30 1.41
C SER A 66 40.33 -30.48 2.33
N THR A 67 39.15 -31.07 2.15
CA THR A 67 38.92 -32.51 2.40
C THR A 67 37.86 -33.09 1.44
N PRO A 68 37.91 -34.41 1.19
CA PRO A 68 37.54 -35.03 -0.09
C PRO A 68 36.09 -35.51 -0.19
N ALA A 69 35.75 -35.90 -1.42
CA ALA A 69 34.55 -36.61 -1.85
C ALA A 69 34.21 -37.84 -1.00
N ASP A 70 32.96 -37.93 -0.57
CA ASP A 70 32.31 -39.17 -0.15
C ASP A 70 31.15 -39.45 -1.11
N GLU A 71 31.36 -40.42 -1.98
CA GLU A 71 30.32 -41.07 -2.78
C GLU A 71 29.52 -42.02 -1.87
N ARG A 72 28.24 -41.73 -1.66
CA ARG A 72 27.24 -42.76 -1.33
C ARG A 72 26.00 -42.62 -2.19
N GLN A 73 25.84 -43.67 -2.98
CA GLN A 73 24.76 -44.01 -3.90
C GLN A 73 23.58 -44.65 -3.11
N PRO A 74 22.52 -45.18 -3.76
CA PRO A 74 21.20 -44.56 -3.90
C PRO A 74 20.08 -45.28 -3.12
N GLU A 75 19.12 -44.54 -2.56
CA GLU A 75 17.87 -45.10 -2.06
C GLU A 75 16.72 -44.52 -2.90
N SER A 76 16.16 -45.38 -3.75
CA SER A 76 14.91 -45.15 -4.46
C SER A 76 13.78 -45.00 -3.44
N SER A 77 13.14 -43.84 -3.40
CA SER A 77 11.78 -43.72 -2.91
C SER A 77 11.02 -42.85 -3.90
N GLY A 78 10.21 -43.51 -4.72
CA GLY A 78 9.18 -42.87 -5.51
C GLY A 78 8.16 -42.24 -4.57
N ALA A 79 8.43 -40.99 -4.19
CA ALA A 79 7.39 -40.07 -3.79
C ALA A 79 6.95 -39.40 -5.10
N THR A 80 5.69 -39.63 -5.48
CA THR A 80 5.02 -38.79 -6.47
C THR A 80 5.15 -37.34 -6.00
N PRO A 81 5.67 -36.41 -6.82
CA PRO A 81 5.54 -35.00 -6.52
C PRO A 81 4.05 -34.66 -6.60
N ASP A 82 3.40 -34.63 -5.44
CA ASP A 82 2.21 -33.83 -5.19
C ASP A 82 2.69 -32.37 -5.31
N THR A 83 2.82 -31.91 -6.55
CA THR A 83 3.40 -30.61 -6.89
C THR A 83 2.64 -30.10 -8.10
N ASP A 84 1.37 -29.78 -7.89
CA ASP A 84 0.57 -29.02 -8.87
C ASP A 84 -0.65 -28.30 -8.24
N ASP A 85 -0.97 -28.50 -6.96
CA ASP A 85 -2.14 -27.81 -6.37
C ASP A 85 -1.84 -26.35 -5.98
N SER A 86 -0.57 -26.03 -5.69
CA SER A 86 -0.16 -24.68 -5.23
C SER A 86 -0.23 -23.60 -6.33
N ASP A 87 0.03 -23.95 -7.59
CA ASP A 87 -0.04 -23.01 -8.72
C ASP A 87 -1.49 -22.71 -9.12
N GLU A 88 -2.37 -23.72 -9.13
CA GLU A 88 -3.80 -23.55 -9.41
C GLU A 88 -4.50 -22.71 -8.33
N GLN A 89 -4.15 -22.92 -7.06
CA GLN A 89 -4.65 -22.05 -6.00
C GLN A 89 -4.11 -20.61 -6.11
N SER A 90 -2.94 -20.39 -6.71
CA SER A 90 -2.30 -19.06 -6.82
C SER A 90 -2.96 -18.23 -7.88
N THR A 91 -3.23 -18.86 -9.02
CA THR A 91 -4.00 -18.26 -10.11
C THR A 91 -5.43 -17.96 -9.67
N THR A 92 -6.04 -18.81 -8.85
CA THR A 92 -7.37 -18.57 -8.28
C THR A 92 -7.38 -17.36 -7.33
N LEU A 93 -6.46 -17.29 -6.36
CA LEU A 93 -6.38 -16.19 -5.40
C LEU A 93 -6.04 -14.85 -6.09
N ALA A 94 -5.11 -14.85 -7.04
CA ALA A 94 -4.79 -13.67 -7.84
C ALA A 94 -6.02 -13.17 -8.63
N GLY A 95 -6.81 -14.09 -9.19
CA GLY A 95 -8.06 -13.77 -9.87
C GLY A 95 -9.11 -13.16 -8.93
N GLN A 96 -9.19 -13.64 -7.68
CA GLN A 96 -10.08 -13.08 -6.66
C GLN A 96 -9.64 -11.67 -6.25
N LEU A 97 -8.34 -11.46 -6.00
CA LEU A 97 -7.78 -10.14 -5.70
C LEU A 97 -8.05 -9.13 -6.83
N ALA A 98 -7.93 -9.58 -8.08
CA ALA A 98 -8.22 -8.74 -9.24
C ALA A 98 -9.71 -8.33 -9.35
N GLY A 99 -10.61 -9.11 -8.75
CA GLY A 99 -12.05 -8.86 -8.74
C GLY A 99 -12.55 -7.97 -7.60
N LEU A 100 -11.70 -7.63 -6.63
CA LEU A 100 -12.07 -6.76 -5.51
C LEU A 100 -12.29 -5.30 -5.96
N THR A 101 -13.02 -4.52 -5.15
CA THR A 101 -13.00 -3.06 -5.26
C THR A 101 -11.78 -2.46 -4.56
N ASP A 102 -11.47 -1.19 -4.82
CA ASP A 102 -10.39 -0.42 -4.16
C ASP A 102 -10.51 -0.52 -2.62
N ASP A 103 -11.68 -0.22 -2.06
CA ASP A 103 -11.94 -0.32 -0.60
C ASP A 103 -11.80 -1.74 -0.04
N GLN A 104 -12.22 -2.76 -0.81
CA GLN A 104 -12.08 -4.15 -0.40
C GLN A 104 -10.61 -4.58 -0.42
N PHE A 105 -9.86 -4.13 -1.41
CA PHE A 105 -8.43 -4.35 -1.51
C PHE A 105 -7.70 -3.71 -0.32
N ASP A 106 -7.99 -2.45 -0.01
CA ASP A 106 -7.44 -1.74 1.15
C ASP A 106 -7.76 -2.48 2.46
N THR A 107 -8.99 -2.97 2.61
CA THR A 107 -9.39 -3.77 3.78
C THR A 107 -8.53 -5.02 3.92
N VAL A 108 -8.29 -5.75 2.82
CA VAL A 108 -7.44 -6.95 2.82
C VAL A 108 -6.00 -6.62 3.18
N VAL A 109 -5.46 -5.52 2.64
CA VAL A 109 -4.11 -5.03 2.97
C VAL A 109 -4.03 -4.65 4.44
N GLU A 110 -5.03 -3.96 4.97
CA GLU A 110 -5.12 -3.59 6.38
C GLU A 110 -5.09 -4.84 7.29
N GLU A 111 -5.96 -5.82 7.01
CA GLU A 111 -6.01 -7.09 7.76
C GLU A 111 -4.69 -7.86 7.66
N LEU A 112 -4.03 -7.85 6.50
CA LEU A 112 -2.75 -8.51 6.28
C LEU A 112 -1.63 -7.92 7.14
N TRP A 113 -1.46 -6.60 7.17
CA TRP A 113 -0.45 -6.00 8.04
C TRP A 113 -0.82 -6.14 9.52
N SER A 114 -2.11 -6.06 9.86
CA SER A 114 -2.56 -6.28 11.23
C SER A 114 -2.23 -7.68 11.74
N SER A 115 -2.42 -8.71 10.91
CA SER A 115 -2.09 -10.11 11.25
C SER A 115 -0.59 -10.33 11.54
N GLN A 116 0.28 -9.55 10.87
CA GLN A 116 1.72 -9.54 11.11
C GLN A 116 2.15 -8.73 12.35
N GLY A 117 1.19 -8.24 13.14
CA GLY A 117 1.43 -7.52 14.38
C GLY A 117 1.64 -6.01 14.23
N TRP A 118 1.28 -5.44 13.08
CA TRP A 118 1.21 -3.99 12.91
C TRP A 118 -0.12 -3.44 13.45
N SER A 119 -0.11 -2.23 13.98
CA SER A 119 -1.32 -1.45 14.23
C SER A 119 -1.60 -0.58 13.01
N THR A 120 -2.67 -0.88 12.29
CA THR A 120 -3.04 -0.19 11.06
C THR A 120 -4.07 0.91 11.32
N MET A 121 -4.02 1.97 10.52
CA MET A 121 -5.01 3.03 10.50
C MET A 121 -5.21 3.54 9.07
N SER A 122 -6.41 3.35 8.56
CA SER A 122 -6.88 3.95 7.31
C SER A 122 -7.32 5.40 7.62
N PRO A 123 -6.60 6.42 7.09
CA PRO A 123 -6.88 7.81 7.36
C PRO A 123 -8.20 8.18 6.69
N SER A 124 -9.14 8.70 7.48
CA SER A 124 -10.38 9.24 6.93
C SER A 124 -10.07 10.40 5.98
N VAL A 125 -10.90 10.66 4.97
CA VAL A 125 -10.77 11.74 3.95
C VAL A 125 -10.41 13.14 4.53
N GLN A 126 -10.65 13.37 5.83
CA GLN A 126 -10.31 14.62 6.52
C GLN A 126 -8.90 14.67 7.13
N SER A 127 -8.24 13.52 7.29
CA SER A 127 -6.85 13.42 7.72
C SER A 127 -5.99 13.36 6.47
N ALA A 128 -5.19 14.40 6.24
CA ALA A 128 -4.27 14.51 5.11
C ALA A 128 -3.07 13.56 5.22
N SER A 129 -3.32 12.29 5.53
CA SER A 129 -2.34 11.24 5.30
C SER A 129 -2.19 11.11 3.79
N ALA A 130 -0.94 11.17 3.32
CA ALA A 130 -0.65 11.02 1.92
C ALA A 130 -0.54 9.54 1.48
N PHE A 131 -0.62 8.61 2.45
CA PHE A 131 -0.71 7.16 2.24
C PHE A 131 -2.12 6.66 2.51
N ASP A 132 -2.51 5.59 1.83
CA ASP A 132 -3.83 4.95 1.95
C ASP A 132 -3.99 4.26 3.31
N ILE A 133 -2.92 3.68 3.85
CA ILE A 133 -2.92 3.08 5.19
C ILE A 133 -1.61 3.43 5.90
N LEU A 134 -1.67 3.81 7.17
CA LEU A 134 -0.50 3.92 8.04
C LEU A 134 -0.43 2.69 8.94
N ALA A 135 0.67 1.97 8.90
CA ALA A 135 0.97 0.83 9.77
C ALA A 135 2.07 1.22 10.77
N MET A 136 1.83 0.95 12.05
CA MET A 136 2.75 1.28 13.15
C MET A 136 3.12 0.04 13.94
N ARG A 137 4.37 -0.05 14.39
CA ARG A 137 4.84 -1.12 15.26
C ARG A 137 5.75 -0.53 16.35
N ASP A 138 5.42 -0.77 17.63
CA ASP A 138 6.17 -0.20 18.76
C ASP A 138 7.42 -1.00 19.17
N ARG A 139 7.61 -2.22 18.65
CA ARG A 139 8.71 -3.11 19.05
C ARG A 139 9.31 -3.85 17.84
N PRO A 140 10.64 -4.02 17.79
CA PRO A 140 11.65 -3.65 18.80
C PRO A 140 12.00 -2.15 18.86
N SER A 141 11.60 -1.37 17.86
CA SER A 141 11.64 0.09 17.80
C SER A 141 10.30 0.60 17.29
N GLU A 142 9.95 1.85 17.59
CA GLU A 142 8.81 2.50 16.93
C GLU A 142 9.14 2.64 15.44
N GLU A 143 8.35 1.99 14.60
CA GLU A 143 8.45 2.02 13.15
C GLU A 143 7.09 2.40 12.57
N ARG A 144 7.08 3.36 11.65
CA ARG A 144 5.91 3.81 10.90
C ARG A 144 6.10 3.50 9.43
N LEU A 145 5.18 2.73 8.87
CA LEU A 145 5.19 2.30 7.49
C LEU A 145 3.98 2.89 6.76
N GLY A 146 4.23 3.64 5.69
CA GLY A 146 3.19 4.11 4.79
C GLY A 146 2.88 3.04 3.76
N LEU A 147 1.65 2.53 3.73
CA LEU A 147 1.19 1.61 2.70
C LEU A 147 0.49 2.41 1.62
N TRP A 148 1.01 2.29 0.41
CA TRP A 148 0.41 2.85 -0.80
C TRP A 148 -0.25 1.71 -1.57
N THR A 149 -1.57 1.72 -1.66
CA THR A 149 -2.32 0.66 -2.32
C THR A 149 -2.59 1.02 -3.78
N LEU A 150 -2.22 0.13 -4.69
CA LEU A 150 -2.43 0.28 -6.13
C LEU A 150 -3.19 -0.94 -6.66
N HIS A 151 -4.53 -0.85 -6.65
CA HIS A 151 -5.39 -1.87 -7.24
C HIS A 151 -5.49 -1.71 -8.76
N ALA A 152 -4.52 -2.27 -9.48
CA ALA A 152 -4.39 -2.14 -10.93
C ALA A 152 -4.26 -3.51 -11.62
N PRO A 153 -5.29 -4.37 -11.59
CA PRO A 153 -5.19 -5.77 -12.05
C PRO A 153 -4.88 -5.95 -13.55
N ALA A 154 -5.14 -4.94 -14.37
CA ALA A 154 -4.80 -4.93 -15.80
C ALA A 154 -3.63 -3.97 -16.14
N GLY A 155 -3.05 -3.34 -15.12
CA GLY A 155 -2.03 -2.31 -15.26
C GLY A 155 -0.61 -2.80 -15.00
N SER A 156 0.28 -1.85 -14.82
CA SER A 156 1.65 -2.05 -14.36
C SER A 156 2.02 -0.87 -13.49
N VAL A 157 2.90 -1.08 -12.52
CA VAL A 157 3.45 0.05 -11.75
C VAL A 157 4.57 0.69 -12.56
N GLU A 158 4.40 1.98 -12.84
CA GLU A 158 5.34 2.77 -13.62
C GLU A 158 6.34 3.51 -12.71
N ALA A 159 7.43 4.00 -13.29
CA ALA A 159 8.43 4.79 -12.55
C ALA A 159 7.82 6.07 -11.94
N ALA A 160 6.74 6.58 -12.53
CA ALA A 160 5.99 7.71 -12.01
C ALA A 160 5.33 7.37 -10.66
N ASP A 161 4.69 6.21 -10.53
CA ASP A 161 4.05 5.78 -9.27
C ASP A 161 5.07 5.65 -8.13
N VAL A 162 6.24 5.09 -8.43
CA VAL A 162 7.35 4.99 -7.46
C VAL A 162 7.89 6.37 -7.08
N THR A 163 7.98 7.28 -8.05
CA THR A 163 8.42 8.66 -7.81
C THR A 163 7.42 9.41 -6.94
N ASP A 164 6.12 9.29 -7.21
CA ASP A 164 5.06 9.91 -6.42
C ASP A 164 5.05 9.36 -4.98
N CYS A 165 5.25 8.05 -4.81
CA CYS A 165 5.42 7.42 -3.50
C CYS A 165 6.62 8.00 -2.75
N LYS A 166 7.75 8.16 -3.43
CA LYS A 166 8.97 8.73 -2.86
C LYS A 166 8.81 10.20 -2.48
N GLU A 167 8.23 11.02 -3.34
CA GLU A 167 7.98 12.44 -3.05
C GLU A 167 7.01 12.58 -1.89
N THR A 168 6.01 11.71 -1.83
CA THR A 168 5.05 11.66 -0.72
C THR A 168 5.72 11.29 0.60
N LEU A 169 6.57 10.25 0.61
CA LEU A 169 7.36 9.86 1.78
C LEU A 169 8.27 11.01 2.23
N ALA A 170 8.93 11.69 1.30
CA ALA A 170 9.83 12.81 1.61
C ALA A 170 9.08 14.07 2.10
N ALA A 171 7.85 14.28 1.64
CA ALA A 171 7.03 15.45 2.00
C ALA A 171 6.29 15.27 3.33
N ASN A 172 6.12 14.03 3.82
CA ASN A 172 5.35 13.72 5.01
C ASN A 172 6.23 13.02 6.06
N ASP A 173 6.44 13.66 7.22
CA ASP A 173 7.01 13.05 8.43
C ASP A 173 6.09 11.98 9.09
N GLY A 174 5.15 11.41 8.33
CA GLY A 174 4.16 10.44 8.80
C GLY A 174 4.64 8.99 8.81
N ALA A 175 5.67 8.67 8.00
CA ALA A 175 6.21 7.33 7.86
C ALA A 175 7.73 7.35 7.72
N ASP A 176 8.40 6.33 8.26
CA ASP A 176 9.85 6.13 8.16
C ASP A 176 10.24 5.41 6.86
N ALA A 177 9.32 4.59 6.34
CA ALA A 177 9.45 3.86 5.08
C ALA A 177 8.08 3.74 4.40
N ALA A 178 8.06 3.34 3.14
CA ALA A 178 6.83 3.07 2.40
C ALA A 178 6.84 1.69 1.73
N THR A 179 5.65 1.10 1.60
CA THR A 179 5.44 -0.11 0.82
C THR A 179 4.33 0.13 -0.20
N ILE A 180 4.64 -0.08 -1.47
CA ILE A 180 3.64 -0.12 -2.53
C ILE A 180 3.06 -1.53 -2.56
N VAL A 181 1.77 -1.67 -2.34
CA VAL A 181 1.06 -2.95 -2.36
C VAL A 181 0.16 -2.97 -3.57
N THR A 182 0.38 -3.92 -4.48
CA THR A 182 -0.28 -3.88 -5.79
C THR A 182 -0.70 -5.25 -6.30
N THR A 183 -1.74 -5.25 -7.13
CA THR A 183 -2.15 -6.39 -7.96
C THR A 183 -1.54 -6.35 -9.37
N ALA A 184 -0.65 -5.39 -9.63
CA ALA A 184 0.07 -5.26 -10.89
C ALA A 184 1.52 -5.76 -10.78
N ALA A 185 2.15 -6.00 -11.92
CA ALA A 185 3.60 -6.21 -11.99
C ALA A 185 4.34 -4.87 -12.10
N LEU A 186 5.58 -4.82 -11.62
CA LEU A 186 6.44 -3.67 -11.87
C LEU A 186 7.01 -3.67 -13.28
N THR A 187 7.13 -2.46 -13.82
CA THR A 187 7.96 -2.23 -14.99
C THR A 187 9.45 -2.21 -14.59
N PRO A 188 10.37 -2.57 -15.51
CA PRO A 188 11.81 -2.49 -15.23
C PRO A 188 12.30 -1.08 -14.87
N GLU A 189 11.62 -0.05 -15.39
CA GLU A 189 11.91 1.35 -15.07
C GLU A 189 11.45 1.72 -13.65
N ALA A 190 10.31 1.18 -13.20
CA ALA A 190 9.86 1.31 -11.82
C ALA A 190 10.83 0.61 -10.84
N GLU A 191 11.26 -0.61 -11.15
CA GLU A 191 12.25 -1.34 -10.34
C GLU A 191 13.55 -0.54 -10.21
N ALA A 192 14.04 0.06 -11.29
CA ALA A 192 15.25 0.89 -11.28
C ALA A 192 15.10 2.20 -10.48
N THR A 193 13.87 2.62 -10.20
CA THR A 193 13.54 3.85 -9.46
C THR A 193 13.40 3.61 -7.95
N LEU A 194 13.30 2.34 -7.52
CA LEU A 194 13.17 1.98 -6.11
C LEU A 194 14.37 2.45 -5.26
N THR A 195 14.09 2.67 -3.98
CA THR A 195 15.09 3.08 -2.99
C THR A 195 15.00 2.17 -1.76
N ASP A 196 16.02 2.20 -0.90
CA ASP A 196 16.05 1.40 0.34
C ASP A 196 14.84 1.64 1.28
N GLN A 197 14.21 2.82 1.19
CA GLN A 197 13.06 3.19 2.01
C GLN A 197 11.70 2.81 1.38
N ILE A 198 11.70 2.29 0.14
CA ILE A 198 10.48 1.94 -0.60
C ILE A 198 10.55 0.48 -1.01
N THR A 199 9.65 -0.32 -0.48
CA THR A 199 9.47 -1.72 -0.89
C THR A 199 8.21 -1.87 -1.75
N VAL A 200 8.13 -2.97 -2.48
CA VAL A 200 6.98 -3.28 -3.31
C VAL A 200 6.57 -4.72 -3.09
N VAL A 201 5.28 -4.92 -2.85
CA VAL A 201 4.63 -6.22 -2.76
C VAL A 201 3.74 -6.38 -3.99
N GLU A 202 4.22 -7.17 -4.96
CA GLU A 202 3.46 -7.52 -6.16
C GLU A 202 2.43 -8.62 -5.90
N THR A 203 1.54 -8.87 -6.85
CA THR A 203 0.46 -9.87 -6.76
C THR A 203 0.93 -11.24 -6.29
N ALA A 204 2.07 -11.71 -6.82
CA ALA A 204 2.58 -13.04 -6.50
C ALA A 204 3.08 -13.13 -5.05
N GLU A 205 3.73 -12.08 -4.54
CA GLU A 205 4.17 -11.99 -3.16
C GLU A 205 2.98 -11.77 -2.22
N LEU A 206 2.05 -10.90 -2.60
CA LEU A 206 0.81 -10.66 -1.87
C LEU A 206 0.00 -11.95 -1.68
N CYS A 207 -0.14 -12.77 -2.73
CA CYS A 207 -0.81 -14.07 -2.64
C CYS A 207 -0.11 -15.01 -1.64
N GLN A 208 1.22 -14.99 -1.57
CA GLN A 208 1.97 -15.80 -0.62
C GLN A 208 1.76 -15.32 0.81
N LEU A 209 1.83 -14.00 1.04
CA LEU A 209 1.60 -13.39 2.35
C LEU A 209 0.18 -13.69 2.86
N LEU A 210 -0.84 -13.54 2.01
CA LEU A 210 -2.23 -13.81 2.36
C LEU A 210 -2.47 -15.26 2.76
N ARG A 211 -1.77 -16.21 2.15
CA ARG A 211 -1.86 -17.62 2.56
C ARG A 211 -1.16 -17.89 3.87
N PHE A 212 0.03 -17.32 4.02
CA PHE A 212 0.82 -17.50 5.23
C PHE A 212 0.05 -17.01 6.47
N GLU A 213 -0.67 -15.89 6.34
CA GLU A 213 -1.53 -15.33 7.39
C GLU A 213 -2.97 -15.91 7.39
N ALA A 214 -3.24 -16.94 6.59
CA ALA A 214 -4.56 -17.60 6.48
C ALA A 214 -5.74 -16.67 6.11
N LEU A 215 -5.48 -15.62 5.32
CA LEU A 215 -6.46 -14.63 4.84
C LEU A 215 -7.06 -14.95 3.46
N ALA A 216 -6.68 -16.08 2.83
CA ALA A 216 -7.22 -16.45 1.52
C ALA A 216 -8.75 -16.61 1.50
N ASP A 217 -9.35 -17.18 2.57
CA ASP A 217 -10.80 -17.34 2.70
C ASP A 217 -11.53 -15.97 2.81
N ARG A 218 -10.86 -15.00 3.45
CA ARG A 218 -11.37 -13.63 3.57
C ARG A 218 -11.46 -12.96 2.21
N VAL A 219 -10.43 -13.09 1.38
CA VAL A 219 -10.41 -12.59 -0.01
C VAL A 219 -11.54 -13.23 -0.82
N HIS A 220 -11.73 -14.54 -0.67
CA HIS A 220 -12.83 -15.23 -1.35
C HIS A 220 -14.20 -14.69 -0.94
N SER A 221 -14.44 -14.50 0.36
CA SER A 221 -15.70 -13.95 0.87
C SER A 221 -16.00 -12.54 0.37
N LEU A 222 -14.97 -11.70 0.22
CA LEU A 222 -15.13 -10.34 -0.32
C LEU A 222 -15.41 -10.34 -1.82
N ALA A 223 -14.74 -11.23 -2.57
CA ALA A 223 -14.95 -11.35 -4.01
C ALA A 223 -16.34 -11.90 -4.40
N GLU A 224 -17.04 -12.59 -3.49
CA GLU A 224 -18.41 -13.08 -3.70
C GLU A 224 -19.53 -12.13 -3.22
N SER A 225 -19.16 -11.03 -2.55
CA SER A 225 -20.09 -10.05 -1.98
C SER A 225 -20.52 -8.99 -3.00
#